data_AF-A0A1C3T0S5-F1
#
_entry.id   AF-A0A1C3T0S5-F1
#
_cell.length_a   1.000
_cell.length_b   1.000
_cell.length_c   1.000
_cell.angle_alpha   90.00
_cell.angle_beta   90.00
_cell.angle_gamma   90.00
#
_symmetry.space_group_name_H-M   'P 1'
#
loop_
_entity.id
_entity.type
_entity.pdbx_description
1 polymer ?
#
loop_
_entity_poly.entity_id
_entity_poly.type
_entity_poly.pdbx_seq_one_letter_code
_entity_poly.pdbx_strand_id
1 'polypeptide(L)'
;MKIINNLYFVVLFSFVISFALFLLKLSGIYPDTSFGFFLFFLSFLLALFIFGLFMSGSFRKWFALARVSVERNSEVYSFKYWPIITILIFLVIEIIYNRKIPILEMLRGNQYDYRDFTFPGLHVFFTSLTTFYCIKSFFNYIAFKEKKALYVSIICILIFATLMYRSNIMFCILNMVFLFILFKRVNIKRIFKVVFFVLCLMYVFGVAGDLRSKAQTGDSDFSITNIMNATQASSSFENNSFLSPFYWAYLYISSPVANFQKTVNVYTTHNETDGISKFAIYEILPDIIGKRVAALAGYDEDYSPLARVIDFLTVGTIFADSFVFVGWFGPIILMMLFIITPIAFLSACPKNYIFFVQFSICTILLILCTFSNMLVYSTLSLQLFYPLLYRKFRFS
;
A
#
# COMPACT_ATOMS: atom_id res chain seq x y z
N MET A 1 -2.54 22.82 14.19
CA MET A 1 -1.99 22.03 13.07
C MET A 1 -2.73 20.71 13.06
N LYS A 2 -3.31 20.26 11.94
CA LYS A 2 -3.92 18.91 11.94
C LYS A 2 -2.80 17.88 11.83
N ILE A 3 -2.79 16.88 12.71
CA ILE A 3 -1.81 15.76 12.68
C ILE A 3 -1.72 15.14 11.28
N ILE A 4 -2.86 15.05 10.58
CA ILE A 4 -2.96 14.51 9.21
C ILE A 4 -2.17 15.28 8.14
N ASN A 5 -1.78 16.53 8.40
CA ASN A 5 -0.94 17.30 7.50
C ASN A 5 0.55 16.98 7.69
N ASN A 6 0.89 16.03 8.56
CA ASN A 6 2.25 15.55 8.74
C ASN A 6 2.30 14.06 8.42
N LEU A 7 2.98 13.75 7.30
CA LEU A 7 3.06 12.39 6.79
C LEU A 7 3.65 11.43 7.83
N TYR A 8 4.73 11.83 8.51
CA TYR A 8 5.42 10.95 9.46
C TYR A 8 4.54 10.57 10.64
N PHE A 9 3.70 11.49 11.15
CA PHE A 9 2.78 11.17 12.24
C PHE A 9 1.66 10.23 11.80
N VAL A 10 1.17 10.38 10.56
CA VAL A 10 0.16 9.47 10.00
C VAL A 10 0.74 8.07 9.84
N VAL A 11 1.94 7.96 9.27
CA VAL A 11 2.63 6.69 9.06
C VAL A 11 3.04 6.05 10.40
N LEU A 12 3.55 6.85 11.34
CA LEU A 12 3.84 6.42 12.72
C LEU A 12 2.63 5.74 13.34
N PHE A 13 1.44 6.33 13.22
CA PHE A 13 0.22 5.76 13.78
C PHE A 13 -0.14 4.39 13.18
N SER A 14 0.09 4.19 11.88
CA SER A 14 -0.09 2.88 11.22
C SER A 14 0.80 1.80 11.83
N PHE A 15 2.10 2.08 11.96
CA PHE A 15 3.05 1.13 12.54
C PHE A 15 2.84 0.94 14.04
N VAL A 16 2.47 1.98 14.80
CA VAL A 16 2.11 1.86 16.22
C VAL A 16 0.91 0.93 16.40
N ILE A 17 -0.16 1.07 15.59
CA ILE A 17 -1.32 0.18 15.68
C ILE A 17 -0.90 -1.26 15.40
N SER A 18 -0.17 -1.50 14.31
CA SER A 18 0.26 -2.85 13.92
C SER A 18 1.13 -3.50 15.01
N PHE A 19 2.07 -2.74 15.57
CA PHE A 19 2.94 -3.21 16.64
C PHE A 19 2.20 -3.42 17.96
N ALA A 20 1.31 -2.51 18.34
CA ALA A 20 0.51 -2.66 19.56
C ALA A 20 -0.39 -3.90 19.48
N LEU A 21 -1.05 -4.12 18.35
CA LEU A 21 -1.88 -5.32 18.14
C LEU A 21 -1.05 -6.61 18.17
N PHE A 22 0.17 -6.59 17.63
CA PHE A 22 1.10 -7.71 17.75
C PHE A 22 1.45 -7.99 19.23
N LEU A 23 1.77 -6.96 20.01
CA LEU A 23 2.11 -7.10 21.43
C LEU A 23 0.94 -7.61 22.30
N LEU A 24 -0.32 -7.44 21.87
CA LEU A 24 -1.47 -8.00 22.58
C LEU A 24 -1.53 -9.54 22.55
N LYS A 25 -0.78 -10.19 21.63
CA LYS A 25 -0.72 -11.66 21.49
C LYS A 25 -2.09 -12.35 21.52
N LEU A 26 -3.05 -11.83 20.76
CA LEU A 26 -4.40 -12.43 20.66
C LEU A 26 -4.43 -13.67 19.74
N SER A 27 -3.28 -14.07 19.22
CA SER A 27 -3.05 -15.26 18.40
C SER A 27 -1.88 -16.03 19.00
N GLY A 28 -2.08 -17.30 19.35
CA GLY A 28 -1.10 -18.16 20.00
C GLY A 28 0.09 -18.54 19.11
N ILE A 29 -0.05 -18.38 17.78
CA ILE A 29 1.05 -18.58 16.83
C ILE A 29 2.05 -17.41 16.78
N TYR A 30 1.80 -16.30 17.50
CA TYR A 30 2.69 -15.14 17.47
C TYR A 30 3.93 -15.37 18.33
N PRO A 31 5.14 -15.17 17.77
CA PRO A 31 6.38 -15.42 18.48
C PRO A 31 6.60 -14.40 19.60
N ASP A 32 7.37 -14.82 20.61
CA ASP A 32 7.89 -13.89 21.61
C ASP A 32 8.79 -12.83 20.99
N THR A 33 8.72 -11.64 21.57
CA THR A 33 9.47 -10.48 21.10
C THR A 33 10.93 -10.58 21.53
N SER A 34 11.85 -10.59 20.57
CA SER A 34 13.28 -10.56 20.86
C SER A 34 13.74 -9.14 21.17
N PHE A 35 14.76 -8.99 22.02
CA PHE A 35 15.27 -7.68 22.42
C PHE A 35 15.73 -6.84 21.23
N GLY A 36 16.47 -7.44 20.28
CA GLY A 36 16.96 -6.73 19.09
C GLY A 36 15.84 -6.20 18.21
N PHE A 37 14.78 -6.99 18.01
CA PHE A 37 13.59 -6.56 17.28
C PHE A 37 12.85 -5.44 17.99
N PHE A 38 12.62 -5.58 19.30
CA PHE A 38 11.95 -4.54 20.08
C PHE A 38 12.71 -3.21 20.01
N LEU A 39 14.03 -3.24 20.19
CA LEU A 39 14.89 -2.07 20.13
C LEU A 39 14.86 -1.42 18.74
N PHE A 40 15.02 -2.21 17.67
CA PHE A 40 14.92 -1.73 16.30
C PHE A 40 13.56 -1.06 16.04
N PHE A 41 12.46 -1.75 16.34
CA PHE A 41 11.13 -1.23 16.07
C PHE A 41 10.84 0.06 16.86
N LEU A 42 11.24 0.12 18.14
CA LEU A 42 11.11 1.32 18.95
C LEU A 42 11.93 2.49 18.39
N SER A 43 13.18 2.24 17.98
CA SER A 43 14.03 3.26 17.36
C SER A 43 13.46 3.77 16.03
N PHE A 44 12.84 2.89 15.23
CA PHE A 44 12.13 3.28 14.02
C PHE A 44 10.93 4.20 14.32
N LEU A 45 10.08 3.82 15.28
CA LEU A 45 8.95 4.66 15.70
C LEU A 45 9.42 6.02 16.25
N LEU A 46 10.49 6.03 17.04
CA LEU A 46 11.09 7.25 17.55
C LEU A 46 11.64 8.13 16.43
N ALA A 47 12.30 7.54 15.42
CA ALA A 47 12.79 8.26 14.26
C ALA A 47 11.64 8.92 13.49
N LEU A 48 10.53 8.22 13.23
CA LEU A 48 9.33 8.81 12.61
C LEU A 48 8.77 9.98 13.44
N PHE A 49 8.74 9.84 14.76
CA PHE A 49 8.27 10.91 15.64
C PHE A 49 9.16 12.16 15.56
N ILE A 50 10.49 11.99 15.67
CA ILE A 50 11.48 13.08 15.59
C ILE A 50 11.42 13.77 14.23
N PHE A 51 11.43 13.02 13.13
CA PHE A 51 11.34 13.58 11.78
C PHE A 51 9.97 14.24 11.53
N GLY A 52 8.91 13.72 12.14
CA GLY A 52 7.60 14.38 12.18
C GLY A 52 7.67 15.75 12.82
N LEU A 53 8.29 15.89 13.99
CA LEU A 53 8.48 17.19 14.63
C LEU A 53 9.31 18.14 13.76
N PHE A 54 10.45 17.67 13.25
CA PHE A 54 11.34 18.45 12.39
C PHE A 54 10.64 18.98 11.12
N MET A 55 9.88 18.13 10.43
CA MET A 55 9.23 18.47 9.16
C MET A 55 7.90 19.22 9.30
N SER A 56 7.38 19.36 10.53
CA SER A 56 6.08 20.01 10.78
C SER A 56 5.99 21.44 10.25
N GLY A 57 7.07 22.22 10.39
CA GLY A 57 7.15 23.59 9.87
C GLY A 57 7.12 23.62 8.33
N SER A 58 7.95 22.78 7.70
CA SER A 58 8.02 22.63 6.25
C SER A 58 6.69 22.22 5.65
N PHE A 59 6.04 21.19 6.19
CA PHE A 59 4.72 20.76 5.71
C PHE A 59 3.67 21.85 5.84
N ARG A 60 3.65 22.59 6.97
CA ARG A 60 2.72 23.72 7.14
C ARG A 60 2.90 24.77 6.04
N LYS A 61 4.14 25.15 5.74
CA LYS A 61 4.46 26.11 4.67
C LYS A 61 4.05 25.58 3.30
N TRP A 62 4.37 24.32 2.99
CA TRP A 62 4.05 23.71 1.70
C TRP A 62 2.54 23.58 1.47
N PHE A 63 1.77 23.18 2.50
CA PHE A 63 0.32 23.16 2.40
C PHE A 63 -0.31 24.54 2.27
N ALA A 64 0.25 25.57 2.90
CA ALA A 64 -0.23 26.94 2.75
C ALA A 64 -0.08 27.41 1.28
N LEU A 65 1.10 27.20 0.69
CA LEU A 65 1.35 27.52 -0.72
C LEU A 65 0.43 26.73 -1.67
N ALA A 66 0.25 25.44 -1.40
CA ALA A 66 -0.62 24.59 -2.20
C ALA A 66 -2.08 25.06 -2.14
N ARG A 67 -2.59 25.50 -0.97
CA ARG A 67 -3.96 26.03 -0.82
C ARG A 67 -4.17 27.31 -1.61
N VAL A 68 -3.25 28.27 -1.52
CA VAL A 68 -3.30 29.52 -2.30
C VAL A 68 -3.37 29.20 -3.80
N SER A 69 -2.61 28.19 -4.25
CA SER A 69 -2.65 27.79 -5.65
C SER A 69 -3.98 27.14 -6.07
N VAL A 70 -4.70 26.47 -5.16
CA VAL A 70 -6.03 25.91 -5.46
C VAL A 70 -7.03 27.04 -5.64
N GLU A 71 -7.03 28.02 -4.73
CA GLU A 71 -7.91 29.19 -4.79
C GLU A 71 -7.70 29.95 -6.09
N ARG A 72 -6.44 30.26 -6.45
CA ARG A 72 -6.10 30.95 -7.70
C ARG A 72 -6.53 30.21 -8.97
N ASN A 73 -6.47 28.87 -8.98
CA ASN A 73 -6.82 28.09 -10.16
C ASN A 73 -8.31 27.68 -10.19
N SER A 74 -9.08 27.98 -9.14
CA SER A 74 -10.46 27.49 -9.02
C SER A 74 -11.38 28.01 -10.12
N GLU A 75 -11.13 29.21 -10.64
CA GLU A 75 -11.92 29.85 -11.70
C GLU A 75 -11.43 29.50 -13.12
N VAL A 76 -10.15 29.11 -13.28
CA VAL A 76 -9.49 28.90 -14.59
C VAL A 76 -9.31 27.42 -14.90
N TYR A 77 -9.61 26.53 -13.95
CA TYR A 77 -9.41 25.09 -14.12
C TYR A 77 -10.26 24.55 -15.28
N SER A 78 -9.61 23.82 -16.19
CA SER A 78 -10.27 23.08 -17.26
C SER A 78 -9.89 21.61 -17.24
N PHE A 79 -10.86 20.74 -17.45
CA PHE A 79 -10.64 19.30 -17.46
C PHE A 79 -10.10 18.84 -18.83
N LYS A 80 -9.03 18.05 -18.84
CA LYS A 80 -8.42 17.51 -20.05
C LYS A 80 -8.66 16.01 -20.19
N TYR A 81 -9.10 15.59 -21.37
CA TYR A 81 -9.39 14.18 -21.67
C TYR A 81 -8.19 13.37 -22.17
N TRP A 82 -7.12 14.01 -22.62
CA TRP A 82 -5.99 13.28 -23.22
C TRP A 82 -5.40 12.18 -22.32
N PRO A 83 -5.27 12.33 -20.98
CA PRO A 83 -4.67 11.27 -20.17
C PRO A 83 -5.57 10.02 -20.08
N ILE A 84 -6.91 10.19 -20.02
CA ILE A 84 -7.82 9.04 -20.04
C ILE A 84 -7.82 8.37 -21.42
N ILE A 85 -7.70 9.14 -22.51
CA ILE A 85 -7.56 8.58 -23.86
C ILE A 85 -6.28 7.73 -23.94
N THR A 86 -5.15 8.21 -23.43
CA THR A 86 -3.90 7.43 -23.37
C THR A 86 -4.06 6.14 -22.56
N ILE A 87 -4.73 6.18 -21.41
CA ILE A 87 -5.03 5.00 -20.58
C ILE A 87 -5.88 3.98 -21.36
N LEU A 88 -6.92 4.44 -22.07
CA LEU A 88 -7.76 3.58 -22.88
C LEU A 88 -7.01 2.95 -24.05
N ILE A 89 -6.10 3.70 -24.69
CA ILE A 89 -5.23 3.17 -25.74
C ILE A 89 -4.33 2.05 -25.19
N PHE A 90 -3.71 2.25 -24.02
CA PHE A 90 -2.91 1.20 -23.38
C PHE A 90 -3.74 -0.04 -23.05
N LEU A 91 -4.96 0.14 -22.51
CA LEU A 91 -5.87 -0.96 -22.25
C LEU A 91 -6.19 -1.75 -23.53
N VAL A 92 -6.47 -1.05 -24.64
CA VAL A 92 -6.73 -1.70 -25.93
C VAL A 92 -5.51 -2.48 -26.41
N ILE A 93 -4.30 -1.93 -26.28
CA ILE A 93 -3.06 -2.62 -26.64
C ILE A 93 -2.89 -3.90 -25.81
N GLU A 94 -3.12 -3.85 -24.49
CA GLU A 94 -3.02 -5.02 -23.62
C GLU A 94 -4.06 -6.10 -23.97
N ILE A 95 -5.30 -5.70 -24.29
CA ILE A 95 -6.35 -6.63 -24.71
C ILE A 95 -6.00 -7.29 -26.05
N ILE A 96 -5.48 -6.52 -27.02
CA ILE A 96 -5.08 -7.05 -28.32
C ILE A 96 -3.93 -8.06 -28.16
N TYR A 97 -2.95 -7.74 -27.31
CA TYR A 97 -1.80 -8.61 -27.06
C TYR A 97 -2.21 -9.93 -26.39
N ASN A 98 -3.00 -9.86 -25.31
CA ASN A 98 -3.41 -11.02 -24.53
C ASN A 98 -4.60 -11.79 -25.13
N ARG A 99 -5.34 -11.17 -26.07
CA ARG A 99 -6.55 -11.70 -26.74
C ARG A 99 -7.68 -12.13 -25.80
N LYS A 100 -7.60 -11.75 -24.53
CA LYS A 100 -8.49 -12.16 -23.44
C LYS A 100 -8.82 -10.94 -22.59
N ILE A 101 -9.89 -11.03 -21.80
CA ILE A 101 -10.21 -10.03 -20.78
C ILE A 101 -10.43 -10.80 -19.47
N PRO A 102 -9.66 -10.52 -18.40
CA PRO A 102 -9.65 -11.35 -17.19
C PRO A 102 -11.04 -11.63 -16.61
N ILE A 103 -11.87 -10.59 -16.43
CA ILE A 103 -13.23 -10.78 -15.87
C ILE A 103 -14.12 -11.66 -16.75
N LEU A 104 -14.00 -11.59 -18.07
CA LEU A 104 -14.81 -12.40 -18.98
C LEU A 104 -14.38 -13.88 -18.93
N GLU A 105 -13.09 -14.14 -18.86
CA GLU A 105 -12.57 -15.49 -18.76
C GLU A 105 -12.97 -16.15 -17.43
N MET A 106 -12.92 -15.40 -16.33
CA MET A 106 -13.40 -15.89 -15.03
C MET A 106 -14.92 -16.16 -15.03
N LEU A 107 -15.73 -15.27 -15.63
CA LEU A 107 -17.18 -15.47 -15.71
C LEU A 107 -17.58 -16.64 -16.61
N ARG A 108 -16.74 -16.99 -17.59
CA ARG A 108 -16.91 -18.19 -18.43
C ARG A 108 -16.50 -19.49 -17.72
N GLY A 109 -15.95 -19.41 -16.51
CA GLY A 109 -15.47 -20.57 -15.75
C GLY A 109 -14.12 -21.10 -16.24
N ASN A 110 -13.38 -20.35 -17.05
CA ASN A 110 -12.06 -20.75 -17.51
C ASN A 110 -11.04 -20.61 -16.37
N GLN A 111 -10.16 -21.62 -16.23
CA GLN A 111 -8.97 -21.51 -15.37
C GLN A 111 -8.03 -20.47 -15.99
N TYR A 112 -8.02 -19.26 -15.44
CA TYR A 112 -7.20 -18.14 -15.92
C TYR A 112 -6.57 -17.42 -14.73
N ASP A 113 -5.24 -17.40 -14.67
CA ASP A 113 -4.55 -16.52 -13.74
C ASP A 113 -4.56 -15.10 -14.32
N TYR A 114 -5.22 -14.19 -13.62
CA TYR A 114 -5.29 -12.78 -14.00
C TYR A 114 -3.90 -12.12 -14.01
N ARG A 115 -2.90 -12.73 -13.36
CA ARG A 115 -1.50 -12.30 -13.38
C ARG A 115 -0.82 -12.52 -14.73
N ASP A 116 -1.36 -13.40 -15.57
CA ASP A 116 -0.86 -13.63 -16.92
C ASP A 116 -1.29 -12.52 -17.89
N PHE A 117 -2.29 -11.71 -17.53
CA PHE A 117 -2.71 -10.56 -18.32
C PHE A 117 -1.70 -9.41 -18.15
N THR A 118 -0.57 -9.47 -18.86
CA THR A 118 0.43 -8.40 -18.81
C THR A 118 1.10 -8.21 -20.16
N PHE A 119 1.38 -6.95 -20.50
CA PHE A 119 2.35 -6.62 -21.55
C PHE A 119 3.69 -6.28 -20.89
N PRO A 120 4.78 -7.03 -21.18
CA PRO A 120 6.06 -6.82 -20.51
C PRO A 120 6.53 -5.35 -20.54
N GLY A 121 6.76 -4.77 -19.37
CA GLY A 121 7.17 -3.37 -19.19
C GLY A 121 6.04 -2.34 -19.33
N LEU A 122 5.25 -2.38 -20.40
CA LEU A 122 4.14 -1.42 -20.64
C LEU A 122 3.07 -1.49 -19.54
N HIS A 123 2.86 -2.68 -18.99
CA HIS A 123 1.88 -2.93 -17.95
C HIS A 123 2.08 -2.09 -16.69
N VAL A 124 3.34 -1.93 -16.27
CA VAL A 124 3.69 -1.15 -15.08
C VAL A 124 3.39 0.33 -15.32
N PHE A 125 3.70 0.86 -16.50
CA PHE A 125 3.37 2.24 -16.88
C PHE A 125 1.86 2.46 -16.98
N PHE A 126 1.13 1.52 -17.58
CA PHE A 126 -0.32 1.58 -17.69
C PHE A 126 -0.98 1.60 -16.30
N THR A 127 -0.63 0.67 -15.42
CA THR A 127 -1.20 0.58 -14.07
C THR A 127 -0.82 1.76 -13.19
N SER A 128 0.44 2.20 -13.20
CA SER A 128 0.88 3.36 -12.43
C SER A 128 0.25 4.67 -12.94
N LEU A 129 0.19 4.90 -14.25
CA LEU A 129 -0.47 6.07 -14.84
C LEU A 129 -1.97 6.09 -14.52
N THR A 130 -2.65 4.95 -14.65
CA THR A 130 -4.08 4.82 -14.35
C THR A 130 -4.37 5.13 -12.89
N THR A 131 -3.55 4.60 -11.98
CA THR A 131 -3.68 4.85 -10.54
C THR A 131 -3.42 6.32 -10.20
N PHE A 132 -2.35 6.91 -10.73
CA PHE A 132 -2.06 8.32 -10.54
C PHE A 132 -3.19 9.22 -11.05
N TYR A 133 -3.68 8.95 -12.27
CA TYR A 133 -4.72 9.75 -12.88
C TYR A 133 -6.08 9.59 -12.18
N CYS A 134 -6.37 8.40 -11.66
CA CYS A 134 -7.51 8.13 -10.80
C CYS A 134 -7.50 9.05 -9.57
N ILE A 135 -6.37 9.10 -8.85
CA ILE A 135 -6.19 9.88 -7.62
C ILE A 135 -6.22 11.39 -7.94
N LYS A 136 -5.50 11.83 -8.98
CA LYS A 136 -5.50 13.24 -9.42
C LYS A 136 -6.90 13.71 -9.82
N SER A 137 -7.64 12.91 -10.58
CA SER A 137 -8.98 13.27 -11.04
C SER A 137 -9.96 13.37 -9.87
N PHE A 138 -9.86 12.48 -8.89
CA PHE A 138 -10.63 12.59 -7.65
C PHE A 138 -10.29 13.87 -6.86
N PHE A 139 -9.00 14.21 -6.74
CA PHE A 139 -8.59 15.46 -6.10
C PHE A 139 -9.19 16.67 -6.83
N ASN A 140 -9.11 16.70 -8.16
CA ASN A 140 -9.67 17.79 -8.98
C ASN A 140 -11.18 17.94 -8.75
N TYR A 141 -11.92 16.85 -8.63
CA TYR A 141 -13.34 16.90 -8.26
C TYR A 141 -13.56 17.55 -6.87
N ILE A 142 -12.78 17.16 -5.87
CA ILE A 142 -12.93 17.68 -4.50
C ILE A 142 -12.57 19.18 -4.41
N ALA A 143 -11.50 19.56 -5.11
CA ALA A 143 -10.90 20.90 -5.09
C ALA A 143 -11.68 21.89 -5.97
N PHE A 144 -12.00 21.50 -7.20
CA PHE A 144 -12.57 22.38 -8.23
C PHE A 144 -14.04 22.08 -8.56
N LYS A 145 -14.65 21.08 -7.93
CA LYS A 145 -16.08 20.70 -8.12
C LYS A 145 -16.45 20.24 -9.53
N GLU A 146 -15.46 19.88 -10.34
CA GLU A 146 -15.66 19.36 -11.69
C GLU A 146 -16.15 17.89 -11.67
N LYS A 147 -17.39 17.66 -12.11
CA LYS A 147 -18.02 16.32 -12.12
C LYS A 147 -17.34 15.37 -13.12
N LYS A 148 -16.82 15.88 -14.24
CA LYS A 148 -16.09 15.06 -15.24
C LYS A 148 -14.90 14.35 -14.61
N ALA A 149 -14.20 15.03 -13.69
CA ALA A 149 -13.06 14.46 -12.98
C ALA A 149 -13.45 13.31 -12.04
N LEU A 150 -14.66 13.35 -11.45
CA LEU A 150 -15.19 12.24 -10.65
C LEU A 150 -15.49 11.02 -11.53
N TYR A 151 -16.18 11.22 -12.67
CA TYR A 151 -16.49 10.13 -13.58
C TYR A 151 -15.24 9.44 -14.11
N VAL A 152 -14.22 10.21 -14.47
CA VAL A 152 -12.93 9.65 -14.90
C VAL A 152 -12.26 8.85 -13.80
N SER A 153 -12.30 9.33 -12.55
CA SER A 153 -11.77 8.58 -11.42
C SER A 153 -12.49 7.23 -11.22
N ILE A 154 -13.83 7.22 -11.36
CA ILE A 154 -14.63 5.99 -11.31
C ILE A 154 -14.29 5.06 -12.48
N ILE A 155 -14.13 5.59 -13.70
CA ILE A 155 -13.72 4.80 -14.87
C ILE A 155 -12.38 4.11 -14.62
N CYS A 156 -11.39 4.80 -14.05
CA CYS A 156 -10.11 4.18 -13.71
C CYS A 156 -10.27 3.01 -12.71
N ILE A 157 -11.15 3.13 -11.71
CA ILE A 157 -11.47 2.02 -10.80
C ILE A 157 -12.12 0.86 -11.55
N LEU A 158 -13.07 1.15 -12.46
CA LEU A 158 -13.75 0.14 -13.27
C LEU A 158 -12.81 -0.58 -14.23
N ILE A 159 -11.80 0.11 -14.77
CA ILE A 159 -10.71 -0.51 -15.54
C ILE A 159 -10.01 -1.56 -14.68
N PHE A 160 -9.57 -1.19 -13.46
CA PHE A 160 -8.93 -2.16 -12.57
C PHE A 160 -9.86 -3.28 -12.12
N ALA A 161 -11.15 -3.03 -11.94
CA ALA A 161 -12.13 -4.06 -11.62
C ALA A 161 -12.27 -5.07 -12.78
N THR A 162 -12.31 -4.58 -14.02
CA THR A 162 -12.36 -5.41 -15.24
C THR A 162 -11.11 -6.27 -15.39
N LEU A 163 -9.96 -5.76 -14.97
CA LEU A 163 -8.67 -6.49 -14.98
C LEU A 163 -8.40 -7.29 -13.69
N MET A 164 -9.33 -7.26 -12.73
CA MET A 164 -9.21 -7.96 -11.43
C MET A 164 -8.01 -7.51 -10.56
N TYR A 165 -7.50 -6.28 -10.74
CA TYR A 165 -6.38 -5.73 -9.97
C TYR A 165 -6.81 -5.11 -8.65
N ARG A 166 -7.11 -5.98 -7.68
CA ARG A 166 -7.61 -5.63 -6.34
C ARG A 166 -6.68 -4.69 -5.57
N SER A 167 -5.37 -4.89 -5.65
CA SER A 167 -4.37 -4.05 -4.96
C SER A 167 -4.42 -2.60 -5.43
N ASN A 168 -4.52 -2.37 -6.75
CA ASN A 168 -4.61 -1.04 -7.35
C ASN A 168 -5.93 -0.34 -7.00
N ILE A 169 -7.05 -1.08 -6.96
CA ILE A 169 -8.34 -0.56 -6.49
C ILE A 169 -8.22 -0.09 -5.04
N MET A 170 -7.68 -0.93 -4.16
CA MET A 170 -7.48 -0.59 -2.75
C MET A 170 -6.59 0.65 -2.60
N PHE A 171 -5.48 0.71 -3.33
CA PHE A 171 -4.59 1.88 -3.31
C PHE A 171 -5.29 3.16 -3.74
N CYS A 172 -6.09 3.11 -4.82
CA CYS A 172 -6.90 4.24 -5.27
C CYS A 172 -7.87 4.69 -4.18
N ILE A 173 -8.65 3.76 -3.61
CA ILE A 173 -9.68 4.07 -2.60
C ILE A 173 -9.04 4.68 -1.34
N LEU A 174 -7.94 4.09 -0.85
CA LEU A 174 -7.22 4.61 0.31
C LEU A 174 -6.73 6.04 0.09
N ASN A 175 -6.17 6.34 -1.10
CA ASN A 175 -5.78 7.70 -1.47
C ASN A 175 -6.97 8.65 -1.57
N MET A 176 -8.10 8.21 -2.15
CA MET A 176 -9.31 9.03 -2.21
C MET A 176 -9.84 9.38 -0.82
N VAL A 177 -9.96 8.39 0.07
CA VAL A 177 -10.39 8.61 1.45
C VAL A 177 -9.42 9.57 2.15
N PHE A 178 -8.12 9.36 2.01
CA PHE A 178 -7.10 10.22 2.62
C PHE A 178 -7.17 11.66 2.10
N LEU A 179 -7.26 11.87 0.78
CA LEU A 179 -7.44 13.19 0.17
C LEU A 179 -8.72 13.89 0.64
N PHE A 180 -9.82 13.14 0.77
CA PHE A 180 -11.07 13.68 1.26
C PHE A 180 -10.92 14.22 2.68
N ILE A 181 -10.26 13.46 3.57
CA ILE A 181 -10.01 13.86 4.96
C ILE A 181 -9.02 15.02 5.04
N LEU A 182 -7.96 14.99 4.21
CA LEU A 182 -6.91 16.00 4.17
C LEU A 182 -7.45 17.36 3.70
N PHE A 183 -8.25 17.35 2.64
CA PHE A 183 -8.72 18.56 1.98
C PHE A 183 -10.00 19.14 2.63
N LYS A 184 -10.96 18.30 3.05
CA LYS A 184 -12.18 18.77 3.70
C LYS A 184 -12.00 18.88 5.21
N ARG A 185 -12.66 19.87 5.84
CA ARG A 185 -12.81 19.86 7.31
C ARG A 185 -13.74 18.71 7.69
N VAL A 186 -13.16 17.64 8.23
CA VAL A 186 -13.93 16.53 8.79
C VAL A 186 -14.38 16.94 10.20
N ASN A 187 -15.69 17.06 10.39
CA ASN A 187 -16.28 17.17 11.72
C ASN A 187 -16.33 15.78 12.37
N ILE A 188 -16.37 15.67 13.69
CA ILE A 188 -16.46 14.41 14.45
C ILE A 188 -17.56 13.49 13.90
N LYS A 189 -18.71 14.06 13.51
CA LYS A 189 -19.83 13.32 12.87
C LYS A 189 -19.42 12.62 11.56
N ARG A 190 -18.54 13.24 10.76
CA ARG A 190 -18.00 12.64 9.52
C ARG A 190 -16.91 11.61 9.82
N ILE A 191 -16.11 11.82 10.89
CA ILE A 191 -15.16 10.80 11.37
C ILE A 191 -15.92 9.54 11.76
N PHE A 192 -17.00 9.65 12.53
CA PHE A 192 -17.86 8.52 12.88
C PHE A 192 -18.40 7.79 11.63
N LYS A 193 -18.85 8.52 10.60
CA LYS A 193 -19.28 7.89 9.34
C LYS A 193 -18.15 7.15 8.62
N VAL A 194 -16.95 7.72 8.58
CA VAL A 194 -15.78 7.08 7.98
C VAL A 194 -15.37 5.84 8.77
N VAL A 195 -15.29 5.93 10.10
CA VAL A 195 -14.99 4.80 10.98
C VAL A 195 -16.03 3.69 10.83
N PHE A 196 -17.33 4.05 10.84
CA PHE A 196 -18.40 3.10 10.60
C PHE A 196 -18.28 2.43 9.22
N PHE A 197 -18.00 3.20 8.17
CA PHE A 197 -17.77 2.65 6.84
C PHE A 197 -16.57 1.70 6.78
N VAL A 198 -15.47 2.04 7.46
CA VAL A 198 -14.29 1.16 7.58
C VAL A 198 -14.62 -0.11 8.35
N LEU A 199 -15.37 -0.04 9.46
CA LEU A 199 -15.81 -1.23 10.20
C LEU A 199 -16.72 -2.13 9.35
N CYS A 200 -17.67 -1.54 8.60
CA CYS A 200 -18.49 -2.29 7.65
C CYS A 200 -17.63 -2.94 6.55
N LEU A 201 -16.65 -2.24 6.01
CA LEU A 201 -15.70 -2.82 5.06
C LEU A 201 -14.92 -3.97 5.70
N MET A 202 -14.38 -3.82 6.91
CA MET A 202 -13.65 -4.87 7.62
C MET A 202 -14.52 -6.12 7.81
N TYR A 203 -15.79 -5.94 8.17
CA TYR A 203 -16.75 -7.03 8.26
C TYR A 203 -16.97 -7.74 6.91
N VAL A 204 -17.22 -6.98 5.84
CA VAL A 204 -17.37 -7.53 4.48
C VAL A 204 -16.10 -8.27 4.04
N PHE A 205 -14.92 -7.74 4.36
CA PHE A 205 -13.65 -8.41 4.09
C PHE A 205 -13.49 -9.71 4.88
N GLY A 206 -13.93 -9.75 6.14
CA GLY A 206 -13.96 -10.99 6.93
C GLY A 206 -14.84 -12.05 6.28
N VAL A 207 -16.08 -11.70 5.93
CA VAL A 207 -17.01 -12.61 5.23
C VAL A 207 -16.46 -13.06 3.88
N ALA A 208 -15.89 -12.15 3.09
CA ALA A 208 -15.26 -12.49 1.81
C ALA A 208 -14.00 -13.36 1.98
N GLY A 209 -13.27 -13.19 3.09
CA GLY A 209 -12.14 -14.03 3.48
C GLY A 209 -12.57 -15.47 3.71
N ASP A 210 -13.66 -15.67 4.45
CA ASP A 210 -14.23 -17.00 4.69
C ASP A 210 -14.69 -17.66 3.38
N LEU A 211 -15.40 -16.93 2.51
CA LEU A 211 -15.81 -17.42 1.20
C LEU A 211 -14.62 -17.83 0.31
N ARG A 212 -13.53 -17.06 0.35
CA ARG A 212 -12.30 -17.40 -0.38
C ARG A 212 -11.68 -18.68 0.16
N SER A 213 -11.61 -18.81 1.48
CA SER A 213 -11.02 -19.99 2.12
C SER A 213 -11.87 -21.24 1.86
N LYS A 214 -13.21 -21.15 1.86
CA LYS A 214 -14.11 -22.21 1.38
C LYS A 214 -13.76 -22.66 -0.04
N ALA A 215 -13.62 -21.69 -0.96
CA ALA A 215 -13.30 -21.97 -2.35
C ALA A 215 -11.90 -22.59 -2.55
N GLN A 216 -10.93 -22.26 -1.70
CA GLN A 216 -9.56 -22.77 -1.79
C GLN A 216 -9.37 -24.13 -1.12
N THR A 217 -10.12 -24.41 -0.06
CA THR A 217 -10.03 -25.68 0.70
C THR A 217 -11.00 -26.74 0.18
N GLY A 218 -12.04 -26.34 -0.55
CA GLY A 218 -13.13 -27.23 -0.95
C GLY A 218 -14.06 -27.61 0.21
N ASP A 219 -13.84 -27.05 1.39
CA ASP A 219 -14.63 -27.28 2.59
C ASP A 219 -15.80 -26.28 2.65
N SER A 220 -17.02 -26.77 2.45
CA SER A 220 -18.24 -25.95 2.52
C SER A 220 -18.51 -25.39 3.92
N ASP A 221 -17.97 -26.04 4.95
CA ASP A 221 -18.18 -25.72 6.36
C ASP A 221 -17.07 -24.82 6.92
N PHE A 222 -16.07 -24.47 6.11
CA PHE A 222 -14.99 -23.57 6.53
C PHE A 222 -15.55 -22.26 7.07
N SER A 223 -15.20 -21.93 8.30
CA SER A 223 -15.63 -20.70 8.95
C SER A 223 -14.48 -20.04 9.71
N ILE A 224 -14.73 -18.86 10.26
CA ILE A 224 -13.78 -18.15 11.10
C ILE A 224 -13.24 -19.00 12.27
N THR A 225 -14.01 -20.00 12.74
CA THR A 225 -13.55 -20.90 13.81
C THR A 225 -12.40 -21.78 13.37
N ASN A 226 -12.36 -22.22 12.10
CA ASN A 226 -11.23 -22.98 11.55
C ASN A 226 -9.94 -22.15 11.58
N ILE A 227 -10.05 -20.86 11.23
CA ILE A 227 -8.92 -19.93 11.31
C ILE A 227 -8.50 -19.74 12.76
N MET A 228 -9.45 -19.45 13.65
CA MET A 228 -9.17 -19.24 15.07
C MET A 228 -8.50 -20.45 15.72
N ASN A 229 -8.91 -21.66 15.36
CA ASN A 229 -8.26 -22.89 15.83
C ASN A 229 -6.85 -23.04 15.25
N ALA A 230 -6.68 -22.80 13.94
CA ALA A 230 -5.38 -22.89 13.28
C ALA A 230 -4.36 -21.87 13.82
N THR A 231 -4.82 -20.70 14.26
CA THR A 231 -3.98 -19.64 14.81
C THR A 231 -3.95 -19.63 16.33
N GLN A 232 -4.66 -20.54 16.99
CA GLN A 232 -4.80 -20.61 18.46
C GLN A 232 -5.26 -19.26 19.03
N ALA A 233 -6.41 -18.77 18.57
CA ALA A 233 -6.96 -17.50 19.00
C ALA A 233 -7.14 -17.43 20.52
N SER A 234 -6.98 -16.24 21.09
CA SER A 234 -7.22 -16.07 22.53
C SER A 234 -8.71 -16.27 22.88
N SER A 235 -8.98 -16.67 24.12
CA SER A 235 -10.32 -16.89 24.64
C SER A 235 -11.24 -15.66 24.51
N SER A 236 -10.67 -14.46 24.42
CA SER A 236 -11.38 -13.20 24.16
C SER A 236 -12.11 -13.19 22.81
N PHE A 237 -11.58 -13.87 21.78
CA PHE A 237 -12.22 -13.99 20.47
C PHE A 237 -13.09 -15.24 20.37
N GLU A 238 -12.67 -16.35 20.98
CA GLU A 238 -13.41 -17.62 20.96
C GLU A 238 -14.77 -17.50 21.65
N ASN A 239 -14.82 -16.81 22.79
CA ASN A 239 -16.04 -16.70 23.59
C ASN A 239 -16.95 -15.53 23.18
N ASN A 240 -16.56 -14.71 22.20
CA ASN A 240 -17.29 -13.49 21.84
C ASN A 240 -17.62 -13.46 20.34
N SER A 241 -18.82 -13.91 20.00
CA SER A 241 -19.35 -13.98 18.63
C SER A 241 -19.39 -12.61 17.92
N PHE A 242 -19.46 -11.51 18.67
CA PHE A 242 -19.40 -10.15 18.11
C PHE A 242 -17.98 -9.76 17.66
N LEU A 243 -16.94 -10.26 18.35
CA LEU A 243 -15.54 -9.97 18.03
C LEU A 243 -14.97 -10.90 16.96
N SER A 244 -15.51 -12.11 16.81
CA SER A 244 -14.99 -13.11 15.87
C SER A 244 -14.83 -12.59 14.42
N PRO A 245 -15.78 -11.83 13.83
CA PRO A 245 -15.63 -11.28 12.47
C PRO A 245 -14.46 -10.30 12.33
N PHE A 246 -14.01 -9.67 13.42
CA PHE A 246 -12.87 -8.76 13.42
C PHE A 246 -11.53 -9.47 13.56
N TYR A 247 -11.52 -10.78 13.84
CA TYR A 247 -10.29 -11.55 14.02
C TYR A 247 -9.43 -11.57 12.75
N TRP A 248 -10.04 -11.66 11.56
CA TRP A 248 -9.34 -11.51 10.29
C TRP A 248 -8.60 -10.18 10.20
N ALA A 249 -9.26 -9.08 10.55
CA ALA A 249 -8.65 -7.77 10.48
C ALA A 249 -7.52 -7.62 11.50
N TYR A 250 -7.68 -8.18 12.70
CA TYR A 250 -6.60 -8.29 13.68
C TYR A 250 -5.39 -9.01 13.09
N LEU A 251 -5.58 -10.21 12.52
CA LEU A 251 -4.50 -10.99 11.90
C LEU A 251 -3.84 -10.22 10.76
N TYR A 252 -4.62 -9.66 9.82
CA TYR A 252 -4.07 -8.91 8.69
C TYR A 252 -3.20 -7.72 9.12
N ILE A 253 -3.63 -6.98 10.15
CA ILE A 253 -2.89 -5.79 10.59
C ILE A 253 -1.64 -6.16 11.40
N SER A 254 -1.67 -7.23 12.19
CA SER A 254 -0.58 -7.59 13.12
C SER A 254 0.37 -8.68 12.62
N SER A 255 -0.05 -9.54 11.68
CA SER A 255 0.78 -10.61 11.14
C SER A 255 2.04 -10.16 10.40
N PRO A 256 2.09 -9.00 9.71
CA PRO A 256 3.34 -8.56 9.08
C PRO A 256 4.46 -8.35 10.10
N VAL A 257 4.13 -7.82 11.27
CA VAL A 257 5.03 -7.62 12.41
C VAL A 257 5.40 -8.96 13.04
N ALA A 258 4.43 -9.86 13.20
CA ALA A 258 4.67 -11.22 13.69
C ALA A 258 5.61 -12.02 12.77
N ASN A 259 5.43 -11.92 11.45
CA ASN A 259 6.30 -12.52 10.45
C ASN A 259 7.71 -11.92 10.52
N PHE A 260 7.85 -10.59 10.69
CA PHE A 260 9.18 -10.00 10.86
C PHE A 260 9.87 -10.51 12.14
N GLN A 261 9.19 -10.58 13.28
CA GLN A 261 9.75 -11.19 14.49
C GLN A 261 10.11 -12.67 14.28
N LYS A 262 9.28 -13.43 13.58
CA LYS A 262 9.54 -14.84 13.25
C LYS A 262 10.81 -14.96 12.40
N THR A 263 10.97 -14.11 11.39
CA THR A 263 12.18 -14.03 10.56
C THR A 263 13.41 -13.74 11.42
N VAL A 264 13.32 -12.79 12.36
CA VAL A 264 14.41 -12.49 13.30
C VAL A 264 14.80 -13.70 14.15
N ASN A 265 13.81 -14.50 14.57
CA ASN A 265 14.07 -15.68 15.39
C ASN A 265 14.66 -16.85 14.61
N VAL A 266 14.29 -17.00 13.33
CA VAL A 266 14.74 -18.12 12.47
C VAL A 266 16.12 -17.85 11.89
N TYR A 267 16.39 -16.64 11.42
CA TYR A 267 17.63 -16.30 10.72
C TYR A 267 18.66 -15.68 11.68
N THR A 268 19.31 -16.50 12.51
CA THR A 268 20.33 -16.04 13.47
C THR A 268 21.73 -15.91 12.86
N THR A 269 22.07 -16.77 11.89
CA THR A 269 23.30 -16.70 11.10
C THR A 269 22.96 -16.25 9.68
N HIS A 270 23.15 -14.97 9.40
CA HIS A 270 22.80 -14.29 8.13
C HIS A 270 23.72 -14.70 6.96
N ASN A 271 23.72 -15.99 6.63
CA ASN A 271 24.64 -16.58 5.66
C ASN A 271 23.98 -16.79 4.28
N GLU A 272 23.09 -15.87 3.90
CA GLU A 272 22.48 -15.89 2.57
C GLU A 272 23.59 -15.69 1.52
N THR A 273 23.77 -16.67 0.63
CA THR A 273 24.70 -16.54 -0.49
C THR A 273 24.30 -15.33 -1.34
N ASP A 274 25.28 -14.48 -1.64
CA ASP A 274 25.11 -13.20 -2.34
C ASP A 274 24.13 -12.22 -1.66
N GLY A 275 24.02 -12.28 -0.33
CA GLY A 275 23.07 -11.49 0.45
C GLY A 275 23.09 -9.98 0.14
N ILE A 276 24.27 -9.36 -0.03
CA ILE A 276 24.38 -7.93 -0.40
C ILE A 276 23.79 -7.66 -1.79
N SER A 277 24.10 -8.51 -2.77
CA SER A 277 23.59 -8.38 -4.14
C SER A 277 22.08 -8.58 -4.17
N LYS A 278 21.58 -9.62 -3.51
CA LYS A 278 20.15 -9.89 -3.39
C LYS A 278 19.41 -8.76 -2.67
N PHE A 279 19.98 -8.22 -1.60
CA PHE A 279 19.43 -7.03 -0.92
C PHE A 279 19.30 -5.85 -1.89
N ALA A 280 20.35 -5.52 -2.65
CA ALA A 280 20.28 -4.43 -3.62
C ALA A 280 19.23 -4.68 -4.71
N ILE A 281 19.14 -5.91 -5.22
CA ILE A 281 18.25 -6.28 -6.31
C ILE A 281 16.77 -6.31 -5.88
N TYR A 282 16.46 -6.93 -4.75
CA TYR A 282 15.06 -7.17 -4.33
C TYR A 282 14.52 -6.06 -3.41
N GLU A 283 15.37 -5.42 -2.60
CA GLU A 283 14.89 -4.48 -1.56
C GLU A 283 15.13 -3.00 -1.90
N ILE A 284 15.96 -2.70 -2.90
CA ILE A 284 16.34 -1.33 -3.27
C ILE A 284 15.88 -0.96 -4.69
N LEU A 285 16.13 -1.83 -5.67
CA LEU A 285 15.73 -1.56 -7.04
C LEU A 285 14.21 -1.70 -7.22
N PRO A 286 13.58 -0.82 -8.01
CA PRO A 286 12.20 -1.03 -8.45
C PRO A 286 12.07 -2.36 -9.18
N ASP A 287 11.04 -3.15 -8.88
CA ASP A 287 10.84 -4.52 -9.37
C ASP A 287 10.87 -4.66 -10.90
N ILE A 288 10.48 -3.63 -11.66
CA ILE A 288 10.58 -3.59 -13.12
C ILE A 288 12.04 -3.71 -13.63
N ILE A 289 13.00 -3.26 -12.81
CA ILE A 289 14.45 -3.40 -13.02
C ILE A 289 14.96 -4.62 -12.26
N GLY A 290 14.61 -4.73 -10.96
CA GLY A 290 15.08 -5.77 -10.05
C GLY A 290 14.90 -7.18 -10.61
N LYS A 291 13.71 -7.51 -11.12
CA LYS A 291 13.43 -8.83 -11.73
C LYS A 291 14.34 -9.16 -12.91
N ARG A 292 14.64 -8.17 -13.75
CA ARG A 292 15.53 -8.35 -14.91
C ARG A 292 16.97 -8.57 -14.48
N VAL A 293 17.42 -7.83 -13.47
CA VAL A 293 18.78 -7.99 -12.91
C VAL A 293 18.90 -9.34 -12.20
N ALA A 294 17.88 -9.77 -11.46
CA ALA A 294 17.81 -11.08 -10.84
C ALA A 294 17.94 -12.21 -11.88
N ALA A 295 17.14 -12.14 -12.96
CA ALA A 295 17.19 -13.12 -14.04
C ALA A 295 18.59 -13.19 -14.71
N LEU A 296 19.23 -12.04 -14.94
CA LEU A 296 20.59 -11.98 -15.49
C LEU A 296 21.65 -12.53 -14.53
N ALA A 297 21.42 -12.42 -13.22
CA ALA A 297 22.29 -12.96 -12.18
C ALA A 297 22.02 -14.45 -11.86
N GLY A 298 21.03 -15.07 -12.51
CA GLY A 298 20.63 -16.46 -12.26
C GLY A 298 19.85 -16.67 -10.95
N TYR A 299 19.25 -15.62 -10.41
CA TYR A 299 18.38 -15.68 -9.23
C TYR A 299 16.89 -15.79 -9.62
N ASP A 300 16.06 -16.26 -8.69
CA ASP A 300 14.60 -16.35 -8.86
C ASP A 300 13.96 -14.95 -8.87
N GLU A 301 13.16 -14.64 -9.88
CA GLU A 301 12.56 -13.31 -10.06
C GLU A 301 11.58 -12.92 -8.94
N ASP A 302 10.94 -13.91 -8.30
CA ASP A 302 9.90 -13.71 -7.29
C ASP A 302 10.34 -14.18 -5.89
N TYR A 303 11.65 -14.18 -5.63
CA TYR A 303 12.23 -14.62 -4.37
C TYR A 303 11.80 -13.78 -3.17
N SER A 304 11.21 -14.41 -2.16
CA SER A 304 10.97 -13.81 -0.83
C SER A 304 11.36 -14.81 0.27
N PRO A 305 12.40 -14.52 1.08
CA PRO A 305 12.89 -15.42 2.12
C PRO A 305 12.11 -15.30 3.45
N LEU A 306 10.94 -14.66 3.44
CA LEU A 306 10.17 -14.38 4.65
C LEU A 306 9.83 -15.65 5.44
N ALA A 307 10.24 -15.71 6.71
CA ALA A 307 9.73 -16.72 7.63
C ALA A 307 8.31 -16.34 8.07
N ARG A 308 7.34 -17.20 7.72
CA ARG A 308 5.92 -16.97 8.03
C ARG A 308 5.55 -17.67 9.33
N VAL A 309 4.67 -17.04 10.12
CA VAL A 309 4.06 -17.70 11.30
C VAL A 309 3.06 -18.79 10.89
N ILE A 310 2.44 -18.63 9.72
CA ILE A 310 1.56 -19.61 9.08
C ILE A 310 1.44 -19.29 7.58
N ASP A 311 1.24 -20.30 6.74
CA ASP A 311 1.41 -20.19 5.27
C ASP A 311 0.50 -19.15 4.61
N PHE A 312 -0.74 -19.02 5.07
CA PHE A 312 -1.71 -18.08 4.47
C PHE A 312 -1.49 -16.61 4.87
N LEU A 313 -0.65 -16.34 5.88
CA LEU A 313 -0.22 -14.99 6.27
C LEU A 313 1.10 -14.68 5.56
N THR A 314 1.00 -14.38 4.26
CA THR A 314 2.14 -14.40 3.32
C THR A 314 3.03 -13.17 3.35
N VAL A 315 2.70 -12.16 4.14
CA VAL A 315 3.28 -10.82 4.02
C VAL A 315 4.05 -10.38 5.28
N GLY A 316 5.15 -9.67 5.13
CA GLY A 316 5.99 -9.14 6.22
C GLY A 316 5.98 -7.62 6.25
N THR A 317 6.60 -6.98 7.24
CA THR A 317 6.87 -5.52 7.12
C THR A 317 7.90 -5.23 6.03
N ILE A 318 8.07 -3.97 5.63
CA ILE A 318 9.16 -3.54 4.74
C ILE A 318 10.56 -4.05 5.17
N PHE A 319 10.76 -4.34 6.45
CA PHE A 319 12.06 -4.73 6.98
C PHE A 319 12.36 -6.23 6.91
N ALA A 320 11.35 -7.07 6.72
CA ALA A 320 11.49 -8.49 7.02
C ALA A 320 12.48 -9.21 6.08
N ASP A 321 12.34 -9.03 4.78
CA ASP A 321 13.15 -9.74 3.79
C ASP A 321 14.59 -9.21 3.79
N SER A 322 14.77 -7.89 3.99
CA SER A 322 16.09 -7.26 4.13
C SER A 322 16.92 -7.82 5.29
N PHE A 323 16.27 -8.27 6.36
CA PHE A 323 16.94 -8.88 7.50
C PHE A 323 17.54 -10.23 7.15
N VAL A 324 16.89 -10.99 6.26
CA VAL A 324 17.42 -12.28 5.82
C VAL A 324 18.69 -12.08 5.00
N PHE A 325 18.67 -11.11 4.08
CA PHE A 325 19.78 -10.87 3.17
C PHE A 325 21.08 -10.42 3.86
N VAL A 326 21.00 -9.47 4.81
CA VAL A 326 22.19 -8.82 5.39
C VAL A 326 22.08 -8.53 6.89
N GLY A 327 21.18 -9.22 7.60
CA GLY A 327 20.94 -9.01 9.03
C GLY A 327 20.42 -7.60 9.32
N TRP A 328 20.71 -7.08 10.53
CA TRP A 328 20.23 -5.78 10.98
C TRP A 328 20.63 -4.58 10.10
N PHE A 329 21.69 -4.70 9.29
CA PHE A 329 22.07 -3.65 8.34
C PHE A 329 20.95 -3.39 7.31
N GLY A 330 20.25 -4.42 6.86
CA GLY A 330 19.17 -4.32 5.88
C GLY A 330 18.02 -3.45 6.39
N PRO A 331 17.37 -3.81 7.51
CA PRO A 331 16.33 -3.01 8.14
C PRO A 331 16.76 -1.58 8.46
N ILE A 332 18.00 -1.37 8.89
CA ILE A 332 18.54 -0.03 9.20
C ILE A 332 18.66 0.82 7.93
N ILE A 333 19.16 0.26 6.82
CA ILE A 333 19.24 0.96 5.52
C ILE A 333 17.83 1.26 5.01
N LEU A 334 16.91 0.29 5.06
CA LEU A 334 15.52 0.50 4.65
C LEU A 334 14.80 1.52 5.51
N MET A 335 15.08 1.58 6.82
CA MET A 335 14.58 2.64 7.70
C MET A 335 15.05 4.03 7.23
N MET A 336 16.33 4.17 6.87
CA MET A 336 16.84 5.44 6.35
C MET A 336 16.18 5.82 5.03
N LEU A 337 16.04 4.87 4.09
CA LEU A 337 15.36 5.10 2.83
C LEU A 337 13.89 5.50 3.05
N PHE A 338 13.20 4.80 3.93
CA PHE A 338 11.82 5.08 4.32
C PHE A 338 11.64 6.53 4.79
N ILE A 339 12.58 7.05 5.59
CA ILE A 339 12.56 8.43 6.08
C ILE A 339 12.95 9.43 4.99
N ILE A 340 13.94 9.11 4.15
CA ILE A 340 14.45 10.03 3.12
C ILE A 340 13.49 10.15 1.93
N THR A 341 12.77 9.08 1.55
CA THR A 341 11.88 9.08 0.38
C THR A 341 10.87 10.23 0.41
N PRO A 342 10.08 10.45 1.48
CA PRO A 342 9.19 11.62 1.56
C PRO A 342 9.91 12.95 1.42
N ILE A 343 11.10 13.09 2.01
CA ILE A 343 11.87 14.34 1.92
C ILE A 343 12.24 14.59 0.48
N ALA A 344 12.83 13.60 -0.21
CA ALA A 344 13.24 13.71 -1.60
C ALA A 344 12.06 14.09 -2.52
N PHE A 345 10.99 13.29 -2.50
CA PHE A 345 9.88 13.48 -3.42
C PHE A 345 8.99 14.67 -3.07
N LEU A 346 8.68 14.89 -1.78
CA LEU A 346 7.82 16.01 -1.39
C LEU A 346 8.56 17.34 -1.49
N SER A 347 9.87 17.41 -1.28
CA SER A 347 10.64 18.65 -1.48
C SER A 347 10.76 19.02 -2.95
N ALA A 348 11.01 18.04 -3.84
CA ALA A 348 11.08 18.24 -5.28
C ALA A 348 9.72 18.56 -5.93
N CYS A 349 8.61 18.12 -5.31
CA CYS A 349 7.27 18.35 -5.84
C CYS A 349 6.91 19.85 -5.88
N PRO A 350 6.31 20.35 -6.98
CA PRO A 350 5.80 21.72 -7.04
C PRO A 350 4.82 22.01 -5.89
N LYS A 351 5.01 23.12 -5.17
CA LYS A 351 4.12 23.54 -4.06
C LYS A 351 2.81 24.18 -4.54
N ASN A 352 2.21 23.59 -5.58
CA ASN A 352 0.90 23.97 -6.09
C ASN A 352 -0.12 22.87 -5.72
N TYR A 353 -1.30 22.88 -6.35
CA TYR A 353 -2.38 21.96 -6.02
C TYR A 353 -2.00 20.48 -6.20
N ILE A 354 -1.03 20.15 -7.07
CA ILE A 354 -0.55 18.77 -7.26
C ILE A 354 0.17 18.23 -6.01
N PHE A 355 0.64 19.11 -5.13
CA PHE A 355 1.29 18.73 -3.88
C PHE A 355 0.37 17.86 -3.00
N PHE A 356 -0.95 18.12 -2.99
CA PHE A 356 -1.91 17.29 -2.26
C PHE A 356 -1.93 15.85 -2.77
N VAL A 357 -1.88 15.68 -4.10
CA VAL A 357 -1.86 14.38 -4.75
C VAL A 357 -0.55 13.65 -4.42
N GLN A 358 0.61 14.31 -4.59
CA GLN A 358 1.91 13.72 -4.24
C GLN A 358 1.97 13.33 -2.75
N PHE A 359 1.51 14.21 -1.87
CA PHE A 359 1.50 13.97 -0.43
C PHE A 359 0.63 12.76 -0.08
N SER A 360 -0.55 12.62 -0.69
CA SER A 360 -1.41 11.45 -0.51
C SER A 360 -0.73 10.17 -0.98
N ILE A 361 -0.22 10.14 -2.21
CA ILE A 361 0.43 8.95 -2.79
C ILE A 361 1.60 8.50 -1.90
N CYS A 362 2.46 9.45 -1.52
CA CYS A 362 3.60 9.17 -0.66
C CYS A 362 3.17 8.66 0.73
N THR A 363 2.13 9.25 1.34
CA THR A 363 1.63 8.81 2.65
C THR A 363 1.07 7.39 2.59
N ILE A 364 0.21 7.10 1.61
CA ILE A 364 -0.44 5.80 1.49
C ILE A 364 0.55 4.71 1.10
N LEU A 365 1.51 5.01 0.23
CA LEU A 365 2.59 4.08 -0.12
C LEU A 365 3.39 3.66 1.12
N LEU A 366 3.73 4.62 2.00
CA LEU A 366 4.45 4.34 3.24
C LEU A 366 3.59 3.67 4.32
N ILE A 367 2.28 3.94 4.39
CA ILE A 367 1.36 3.16 5.23
C ILE A 367 1.36 1.70 4.79
N LEU A 368 1.29 1.45 3.49
CA LEU A 368 1.28 0.07 2.97
C LEU A 368 2.61 -0.66 3.16
N CYS A 369 3.68 0.07 3.51
CA CYS A 369 4.93 -0.55 3.93
C CYS A 369 4.85 -1.29 5.28
N THR A 370 3.75 -1.14 6.01
CA THR A 370 3.41 -2.02 7.12
C THR A 370 3.21 -3.47 6.64
N PHE A 371 2.86 -3.70 5.36
CA PHE A 371 2.55 -5.02 4.80
C PHE A 371 3.56 -5.57 3.80
N SER A 372 4.48 -4.79 3.24
CA SER A 372 5.60 -5.29 2.40
C SER A 372 6.49 -4.11 2.00
N ASN A 373 7.59 -4.33 1.31
CA ASN A 373 8.36 -3.24 0.71
C ASN A 373 7.63 -2.63 -0.50
N MET A 374 6.73 -1.68 -0.26
CA MET A 374 5.97 -1.01 -1.33
C MET A 374 6.78 0.06 -2.07
N LEU A 375 8.03 0.34 -1.63
CA LEU A 375 8.93 1.26 -2.32
C LEU A 375 9.50 0.65 -3.59
N VAL A 376 9.77 -0.66 -3.58
CA VAL A 376 10.26 -1.39 -4.76
C VAL A 376 9.15 -1.79 -5.74
N TYR A 377 7.91 -1.89 -5.27
CA TYR A 377 6.78 -2.28 -6.14
C TYR A 377 6.44 -1.17 -7.16
N SER A 378 6.89 -1.34 -8.42
CA SER A 378 6.94 -0.25 -9.41
C SER A 378 5.57 0.27 -9.82
N THR A 379 4.54 -0.58 -9.79
CA THR A 379 3.16 -0.15 -10.07
C THR A 379 2.71 0.97 -9.11
N LEU A 380 3.18 0.95 -7.86
CA LEU A 380 2.87 2.00 -6.87
C LEU A 380 3.95 3.08 -6.81
N SER A 381 5.23 2.70 -6.77
CA SER A 381 6.33 3.65 -6.54
C SER A 381 6.60 4.57 -7.73
N LEU A 382 6.37 4.13 -8.98
CA LEU A 382 6.51 5.00 -10.17
C LEU A 382 5.57 6.21 -10.14
N GLN A 383 4.46 6.11 -9.42
CA GLN A 383 3.49 7.21 -9.31
C GLN A 383 4.08 8.44 -8.62
N LEU A 384 5.12 8.27 -7.80
CA LEU A 384 5.81 9.35 -7.11
C LEU A 384 6.51 10.31 -8.08
N PHE A 385 6.80 9.87 -9.32
CA PHE A 385 7.48 10.68 -10.32
C PHE A 385 6.52 11.57 -11.13
N TYR A 386 5.25 11.17 -11.31
CA TYR A 386 4.34 11.92 -12.19
C TYR A 386 4.07 13.37 -11.73
N PRO A 387 3.84 13.67 -10.44
CA PRO A 387 3.73 15.06 -9.98
C PRO A 387 4.99 15.88 -10.16
N LEU A 388 6.18 15.27 -10.21
CA LEU A 388 7.43 15.98 -10.49
C LEU A 388 7.49 16.44 -11.95
N LEU A 389 7.01 15.59 -12.86
CA LEU A 389 6.91 15.89 -14.29
C LEU A 389 5.83 16.94 -14.62
N TYR A 390 4.94 17.25 -13.67
CA TYR A 390 3.87 18.23 -13.83
C TYR A 390 4.38 19.62 -14.27
N ARG A 391 5.59 20.03 -13.86
CA ARG A 391 6.19 21.31 -14.25
C ARG A 391 6.53 21.40 -15.75
N LYS A 392 6.82 20.26 -16.40
CA LYS A 392 7.33 20.19 -17.77
C LYS A 392 6.25 19.82 -18.80
N PHE A 393 5.27 19.00 -18.42
CA PHE A 393 4.29 18.44 -19.36
C PHE A 393 2.90 19.09 -19.34
N ARG A 394 2.67 20.13 -18.52
CA ARG A 394 1.36 20.82 -18.41
C ARG A 394 0.18 19.82 -18.48
N PHE A 395 0.13 18.88 -17.53
CA PHE A 395 -1.09 18.10 -17.27
C PHE A 395 -2.25 18.97 -16.70
N SER A 396 -2.13 20.30 -16.79
CA SER A 396 -3.14 21.33 -16.55
C SER A 396 -4.12 21.34 -17.69
#